data_AF-R7TEF2-F1
#
_entry.id   AF-R7TEF2-F1
#
_cell.length_a   1.000
_cell.length_b   1.000
_cell.length_c   1.000
_cell.angle_alpha   90.00
_cell.angle_beta   90.00
_cell.angle_gamma   90.00
#
_symmetry.space_group_name_H-M   'P 1'
#
loop_
_entity.id
_entity.type
_entity.pdbx_description
1 polymer ?
#
loop_
_entity_poly.entity_id
_entity_poly.type
_entity_poly.pdbx_seq_one_letter_code
_entity_poly.pdbx_strand_id
1 'polypeptide(L)' 'IDISKAFDTLDHEILLNKFYKDGIQNSLFDWLHAFLKNRKQFVQIGGSESSE' A
#
# COMPACT_ATOMS: atom_id res chain seq x y z
N ILE A 1 -18.38 1.86 8.53
CA ILE A 1 -16.96 1.98 8.95
C ILE A 1 -16.14 1.83 7.68
N ASP A 2 -15.53 2.93 7.25
CA ASP A 2 -14.70 2.97 6.05
C ASP A 2 -13.26 2.62 6.46
N ILE A 3 -12.92 1.34 6.30
CA ILE A 3 -11.61 0.79 6.67
C ILE A 3 -10.54 1.09 5.60
N SER A 4 -10.96 1.62 4.45
CA SER A 4 -10.08 1.97 3.33
C SER A 4 -9.12 3.09 3.75
N LYS A 5 -9.64 4.12 4.44
CA LYS A 5 -8.82 5.20 4.99
C LYS A 5 -7.87 4.74 6.09
N ALA A 6 -8.20 3.68 6.83
CA ALA A 6 -7.34 3.21 7.92
C ALA A 6 -5.95 2.79 7.41
N PHE A 7 -5.86 2.23 6.20
CA PHE A 7 -4.58 1.88 5.57
C PHE A 7 -3.78 3.08 5.07
N ASP A 8 -4.45 4.17 4.66
CA ASP A 8 -3.78 5.41 4.26
C ASP A 8 -3.33 6.25 5.47
N THR A 9 -3.96 6.04 6.64
CA THR A 9 -3.66 6.80 7.88
C THR A 9 -2.62 6.11 8.75
N LEU A 10 -2.33 4.83 8.51
CA LEU A 10 -1.31 4.09 9.24
C LEU A 10 0.08 4.47 8.73
N ASP A 11 0.98 4.76 9.65
CA ASP A 11 2.38 5.00 9.35
C ASP A 11 3.00 3.72 8.75
N HIS A 12 3.28 3.76 7.44
CA HIS A 12 3.77 2.62 6.68
C HIS A 12 5.15 2.17 7.15
N GLU A 13 5.98 3.06 7.72
CA GLU A 13 7.30 2.70 8.25
C GLU A 13 7.18 1.85 9.51
N ILE A 14 6.23 2.18 10.40
CA ILE A 14 5.97 1.37 11.60
C ILE A 14 5.47 -0.02 11.22
N LEU A 15 4.59 -0.09 10.22
CA LEU A 15 4.03 -1.35 9.72
C LEU A 15 5.11 -2.23 9.06
N LEU A 16 5.93 -1.65 8.20
CA LEU A 16 7.04 -2.34 7.53
C LEU A 16 8.09 -2.82 8.52
N ASN A 17 8.47 -1.99 9.49
CA ASN A 17 9.44 -2.36 10.52
C ASN A 17 8.92 -3.52 11.40
N LYS A 18 7.59 -3.59 11.63
CA LYS A 18 6.97 -4.73 12.31
C LYS A 18 7.07 -6.00 11.47
N PHE A 19 6.73 -5.91 10.18
CA PHE A 19 6.85 -7.06 9.27
C PHE A 19 8.29 -7.55 9.12
N TYR A 20 9.27 -6.64 9.06
CA TYR A 20 10.68 -6.99 9.03
C TYR A 20 11.11 -7.76 10.29
N LYS A 21 10.64 -7.33 11.46
CA LYS A 21 10.88 -8.02 12.75
C LYS A 21 10.18 -9.37 12.84
N ASP A 22 9.01 -9.51 12.22
CA ASP A 22 8.27 -10.77 12.14
C ASP A 22 8.87 -11.76 11.12
N GLY A 23 9.98 -11.39 10.46
CA GLY A 23 10.73 -12.26 9.55
C GLY A 23 10.34 -12.15 8.08
N ILE A 24 9.51 -11.18 7.71
CA ILE A 24 9.25 -10.84 6.30
C ILE A 24 10.46 -10.11 5.76
N GLN A 25 11.28 -10.82 5.00
CA GLN A 25 12.49 -10.30 4.38
C GLN A 25 12.45 -10.47 2.85
N ASN A 26 13.38 -9.78 2.17
CA ASN A 26 13.64 -9.91 0.74
C ASN A 26 12.50 -9.35 -0.13
N SER A 27 12.19 -10.02 -1.25
CA SER A 27 11.29 -9.56 -2.30
C SER A 27 9.88 -9.23 -1.83
N LEU A 28 9.40 -9.89 -0.76
CA LEU A 28 8.09 -9.60 -0.18
C LEU A 28 8.08 -8.27 0.58
N PHE A 29 9.17 -7.93 1.27
CA PHE A 29 9.32 -6.64 1.93
C PHE A 29 9.39 -5.50 0.90
N ASP A 30 10.18 -5.67 -0.16
CA ASP A 30 10.27 -4.69 -1.25
C ASP A 30 8.93 -4.51 -1.97
N TRP A 31 8.21 -5.62 -2.20
CA TRP A 31 6.86 -5.57 -2.77
C TRP A 31 5.87 -4.86 -1.86
N LEU A 32 5.88 -5.14 -0.55
CA LEU A 32 5.02 -4.46 0.43
C LEU A 32 5.35 -2.97 0.55
N HIS A 33 6.64 -2.62 0.56
CA HIS A 33 7.08 -1.21 0.59
C HIS A 33 6.65 -0.48 -0.69
N ALA A 34 6.83 -1.09 -1.87
CA ALA A 34 6.34 -0.53 -3.14
C ALA A 34 4.79 -0.43 -3.17
N PHE A 35 4.10 -1.44 -2.65
CA PHE A 35 2.64 -1.49 -2.61
C PHE A 35 2.04 -0.44 -1.67
N LEU A 36 2.65 -0.17 -0.53
CA LEU A 36 2.18 0.82 0.43
C LEU A 36 2.55 2.25 0.03
N LYS A 37 3.77 2.45 -0.51
CA LYS A 37 4.31 3.77 -0.82
C LYS A 37 3.91 4.29 -2.21
N ASN A 38 3.63 3.40 -3.15
CA ASN A 38 3.37 3.74 -4.55
C ASN A 38 1.98 3.27 -5.01
N ARG A 39 0.97 3.38 -4.13
CA ARG A 39 -0.43 3.20 -4.53
C ARG A 39 -0.81 4.29 -5.51
N LYS A 40 -0.98 3.93 -6.78
CA LYS A 40 -1.62 4.78 -7.78
C LYS A 40 -3.11 4.52 -7.77
N GLN A 41 -3.91 5.57 -7.65
CA GLN A 41 -5.36 5.43 -7.72
C GLN A 41 -5.77 5.35 -9.18
N PHE A 42 -6.43 4.26 -9.56
CA PHE A 42 -7.00 4.08 -10.89
C PHE A 42 -8.51 3.95 -10.78
N VAL A 43 -9.23 4.73 -11.55
CA VAL A 43 -10.69 4.72 -11.60
C VAL A 43 -11.11 4.68 -13.06
N GLN A 44 -12.01 3.75 -13.40
CA GLN A 44 -12.62 3.67 -14.73
C GLN A 44 -14.11 3.96 -14.62
N ILE A 45 -14.59 4.98 -15.34
CA ILE A 45 -16.01 5.35 -15.41
C ILE A 45 -16.41 5.46 -16.88
N GLY A 46 -17.37 4.65 -17.29
CA GLY A 46 -17.99 4.76 -18.63
C GLY A 46 -17.00 4.68 -19.79
N GLY A 47 -15.95 3.85 -19.67
CA GLY A 47 -14.92 3.69 -20.71
C GLY A 47 -13.80 4.73 -20.67
N SER A 48 -13.85 5.70 -19.75
CA SER A 48 -12.76 6.64 -19.49
C SER A 48 -11.96 6.17 -18.28
N GLU A 49 -10.63 6.13 -18.44
CA GLU A 49 -9.68 5.67 -17.43
C GLU A 49 -8.93 6.85 -16.81
N SER A 50 -8.84 6.89 -15.49
CA SER A 50 -7.98 7.82 -14.75
C SER A 50 -6.59 7.25 -14.66
N SER A 51 -5.61 7.91 -15.28
CA SER A 51 -4.19 7.63 -15.09
C SER A 51 -3.62 8.65 -14.11
N GLU A 52 -3.25 8.20 -12.91
CA GLU A 52 -2.37 8.93 -11.99
C GLU A 52 -0.92 8.45 -12.16
#